data_AF-F0WFU7-F1
#
_entry.id   AF-F0WFU7-F1
#
_cell.length_a   1.000
_cell.length_b   1.000
_cell.length_c   1.000
_cell.angle_alpha   90.00
_cell.angle_beta   90.00
_cell.angle_gamma   90.00
#
_symmetry.space_group_name_H-M   'P 1'
#
loop_
_entity.id
_entity.type
_entity.pdbx_description
1 polymer ?
#
loop_
_entity_poly.entity_id
_entity_poly.type
_entity_poly.pdbx_seq_one_letter_code
_entity_poly.pdbx_strand_id
1 'polypeptide(L)'
;MSGSFQSSRSYHEELLERENNFSLSGINHQPLRAYNALYDPNLRQHFKNKAIRSHLRQTGVVSPQNSKKNPIRQRSAHAKSENEQNRSEKNVLSQQEENELRRRVYMKRVEEIERDRQRKRIQQLKTDKEIAREIVRVARGYVY
;
A
#
# COMPACT_ATOMS: atom_id res chain seq x y z
N MET A 1 -34.19 -30.37 -87.56
CA MET A 1 -32.86 -30.96 -87.31
C MET A 1 -31.88 -29.80 -87.31
N SER A 2 -31.02 -29.52 -86.33
CA SER A 2 -30.32 -30.35 -85.34
C SER A 2 -29.90 -29.45 -84.17
N GLY A 3 -30.33 -29.76 -82.95
CA GLY A 3 -29.86 -29.07 -81.73
C GLY A 3 -28.45 -29.52 -81.36
N SER A 4 -27.56 -28.56 -81.13
CA SER A 4 -26.16 -28.76 -80.76
C SER A 4 -26.02 -29.22 -79.30
N PHE A 5 -26.07 -30.53 -79.07
CA PHE A 5 -25.62 -31.16 -77.83
C PHE A 5 -24.07 -31.15 -77.76
N GLN A 6 -23.45 -30.03 -77.43
CA GLN A 6 -21.99 -29.96 -77.21
C GLN A 6 -21.55 -29.26 -75.91
N SER A 7 -22.49 -28.81 -75.05
CA SER A 7 -22.14 -28.02 -73.85
C SER A 7 -21.77 -28.84 -72.60
N SER A 8 -22.24 -30.08 -72.46
CA SER A 8 -22.05 -30.84 -71.21
C SER A 8 -20.66 -31.46 -71.05
N ARG A 9 -19.99 -31.83 -72.16
CA ARG A 9 -18.62 -32.37 -72.13
C ARG A 9 -17.60 -31.31 -71.74
N SER A 10 -17.70 -30.11 -72.32
CA SER A 10 -16.81 -28.98 -72.03
C SER A 10 -16.93 -28.51 -70.57
N TYR A 11 -18.14 -28.45 -70.02
CA TYR A 11 -18.33 -28.09 -68.60
C TYR A 11 -17.77 -29.16 -67.65
N HIS A 12 -17.89 -30.43 -68.01
CA HIS A 12 -17.34 -31.52 -67.20
C HIS A 12 -15.80 -31.56 -67.26
N GLU A 13 -15.22 -31.30 -68.42
CA GLU A 13 -13.76 -31.13 -68.59
C GLU A 13 -13.24 -29.93 -67.78
N GLU A 14 -13.92 -28.79 -67.81
CA GLU A 14 -13.56 -27.64 -66.98
C GLU A 14 -13.64 -27.93 -65.47
N LEU A 15 -14.65 -28.69 -65.03
CA LEU A 15 -14.75 -29.09 -63.63
C LEU A 15 -13.63 -30.06 -63.24
N LEU A 16 -13.29 -31.02 -64.10
CA LEU A 16 -12.18 -31.94 -63.90
C LEU A 16 -10.83 -31.22 -63.88
N GLU A 17 -10.63 -30.22 -64.75
CA GLU A 17 -9.43 -29.38 -64.73
C GLU A 17 -9.35 -28.52 -63.46
N ARG A 18 -10.49 -28.02 -62.96
CA ARG A 18 -10.55 -27.30 -61.68
C ARG A 18 -10.25 -28.21 -60.49
N GLU A 19 -10.77 -29.44 -60.48
CA GLU A 19 -10.48 -30.42 -59.43
C GLU A 19 -9.01 -30.87 -59.48
N ASN A 20 -8.47 -31.13 -60.67
CA ASN A 20 -7.06 -31.50 -60.85
C ASN A 20 -6.09 -30.40 -60.41
N ASN A 21 -6.49 -29.13 -60.53
CA ASN A 21 -5.72 -27.98 -60.08
C ASN A 21 -6.00 -27.56 -58.63
N PHE A 22 -6.97 -28.20 -57.95
CA PHE A 22 -7.26 -27.94 -56.55
C PHE A 22 -6.35 -28.79 -55.65
N SER A 23 -5.12 -28.32 -55.45
CA SER A 23 -4.15 -29.00 -54.59
C SER A 23 -4.13 -28.42 -53.18
N LEU A 24 -4.56 -29.22 -52.19
CA LEU A 24 -4.35 -28.94 -50.77
C LEU A 24 -2.87 -29.12 -50.35
N SER A 25 -2.02 -29.66 -51.24
CA SER A 25 -0.61 -30.01 -50.98
C SER A 25 0.29 -28.80 -50.69
N GLY A 26 -0.17 -27.58 -50.92
CA GLY A 26 0.55 -26.32 -50.67
C GLY A 26 0.01 -25.50 -49.50
N ILE A 27 -1.08 -25.94 -48.85
CA ILE A 27 -1.57 -25.31 -47.62
C ILE A 27 -0.65 -25.80 -46.51
N ASN A 28 0.45 -25.06 -46.36
CA ASN A 28 1.47 -25.21 -45.32
C ASN A 28 0.89 -25.84 -44.04
N HIS A 29 1.39 -27.02 -43.64
CA HIS A 29 1.23 -27.57 -42.28
C HIS A 29 1.90 -26.70 -41.21
N GLN A 30 2.09 -25.40 -41.46
CA GLN A 30 2.47 -24.44 -40.45
C GLN A 30 1.35 -24.46 -39.41
N PRO A 31 1.62 -24.85 -38.16
CA PRO A 31 0.62 -24.76 -37.12
C PRO A 31 0.17 -23.31 -37.06
N LEU A 32 -1.13 -23.07 -37.24
CA LEU A 32 -1.70 -21.75 -37.04
C LEU A 32 -1.24 -21.27 -35.66
N ARG A 33 -0.83 -20.00 -35.59
CA ARG A 33 -0.48 -19.41 -34.30
C ARG A 33 -1.61 -19.66 -33.33
N ALA A 34 -1.28 -20.11 -32.12
CA ALA A 34 -2.27 -20.32 -31.08
C ALA A 34 -3.12 -19.05 -30.94
N TYR A 35 -4.42 -19.20 -31.17
CA TYR A 35 -5.36 -18.09 -31.09
C TYR A 35 -5.35 -17.53 -29.67
N ASN A 36 -5.16 -16.21 -29.56
CA ASN A 36 -5.18 -15.53 -28.28
C ASN A 36 -6.34 -14.53 -28.25
N ALA A 37 -7.42 -14.93 -27.58
CA ALA A 37 -8.63 -14.13 -27.41
C ALA A 37 -8.36 -12.75 -26.79
N LEU A 38 -7.32 -12.59 -25.96
CA LEU A 38 -7.01 -11.30 -25.30
C LEU A 38 -6.60 -10.22 -26.30
N TYR A 39 -6.09 -10.60 -27.46
CA TYR A 39 -5.67 -9.68 -28.52
C TYR A 39 -6.71 -9.56 -29.64
N ASP A 40 -7.81 -10.30 -29.56
CA ASP A 40 -8.88 -10.23 -30.55
C ASP A 40 -9.60 -8.87 -30.48
N PRO A 41 -9.63 -8.08 -31.57
CA PRO A 41 -10.34 -6.80 -31.63
C PRO A 41 -11.83 -6.90 -31.27
N ASN A 42 -12.49 -7.99 -31.67
CA ASN A 42 -13.92 -8.21 -31.47
C ASN A 42 -14.25 -8.51 -30.00
N LEU A 43 -13.30 -9.07 -29.25
CA LEU A 43 -13.47 -9.40 -27.84
C LEU A 43 -12.97 -8.29 -26.89
N ARG A 44 -12.44 -7.18 -27.42
CA ARG A 44 -11.91 -6.07 -26.59
C ARG A 44 -12.93 -5.54 -25.59
N GLN A 45 -14.21 -5.44 -25.97
CA GLN A 45 -15.25 -4.93 -25.07
C GLN A 45 -15.55 -5.90 -23.93
N HIS A 46 -15.57 -7.21 -24.22
CA HIS A 46 -15.73 -8.25 -23.22
C HIS A 46 -14.60 -8.20 -22.18
N PHE A 47 -13.34 -8.17 -22.63
CA PHE A 47 -12.17 -8.05 -21.74
C PHE A 47 -12.00 -6.67 -21.11
N LYS A 48 -12.78 -5.65 -21.51
CA LYS A 48 -12.86 -4.35 -20.81
C LYS A 48 -13.78 -4.39 -19.59
N ASN A 49 -14.57 -5.43 -19.36
CA ASN A 49 -15.42 -5.54 -18.18
C ASN A 49 -14.56 -5.68 -16.90
N LYS A 50 -14.90 -4.93 -15.84
CA LYS A 50 -14.18 -4.95 -14.56
C LYS A 50 -14.22 -6.32 -13.88
N ALA A 51 -15.38 -6.99 -13.89
CA ALA A 51 -15.54 -8.32 -13.30
C ALA A 51 -14.63 -9.34 -14.00
N ILE A 52 -14.63 -9.35 -15.33
CA ILE A 52 -13.84 -10.27 -16.16
C ILE A 52 -12.34 -10.03 -15.97
N ARG A 53 -11.89 -8.77 -15.95
CA ARG A 53 -10.48 -8.46 -15.64
C ARG A 53 -10.06 -8.85 -14.23
N SER A 54 -10.94 -8.73 -13.25
CA SER A 54 -10.65 -9.15 -11.87
C SER A 54 -10.44 -10.67 -11.83
N HIS A 55 -11.34 -11.41 -12.46
CA HIS A 55 -11.25 -12.86 -12.57
C HIS A 55 -9.97 -13.30 -13.30
N LEU A 56 -9.67 -12.70 -14.46
CA LEU A 56 -8.45 -13.01 -15.23
C LEU A 56 -7.14 -12.68 -14.49
N ARG A 57 -7.17 -11.73 -13.55
CA ARG A 57 -6.03 -11.44 -12.67
C ARG A 57 -5.89 -12.47 -11.56
N GLN A 58 -7.01 -12.91 -10.98
CA GLN A 58 -7.02 -13.94 -9.94
C GLN A 58 -6.54 -15.29 -10.47
N THR A 59 -6.91 -15.64 -11.70
CA THR A 59 -6.49 -16.89 -12.35
C THR A 59 -5.09 -16.83 -12.97
N GLY A 60 -4.41 -15.68 -12.88
CA GLY A 60 -3.04 -15.52 -13.39
C GLY A 60 -2.91 -15.42 -14.91
N VAL A 61 -4.02 -15.44 -15.65
CA VAL A 61 -4.05 -15.32 -17.12
C VAL A 61 -3.58 -13.93 -17.58
N VAL A 62 -3.79 -12.90 -16.75
CA VAL A 62 -3.29 -11.54 -16.99
C VAL A 62 -2.45 -11.08 -15.80
N SER A 63 -1.14 -10.89 -16.02
CA SER A 63 -0.25 -10.30 -15.01
C SER A 63 -0.56 -8.82 -14.77
N PRO A 64 -0.61 -8.34 -13.51
CA PRO A 64 -0.77 -6.92 -13.18
C PRO A 64 0.30 -6.00 -13.79
N GLN A 65 1.46 -6.55 -14.16
CA GLN A 65 2.58 -5.86 -14.77
C GLN A 65 2.35 -5.54 -16.26
N ASN A 66 1.56 -6.37 -16.96
CA ASN A 66 1.32 -6.23 -18.41
C ASN A 66 0.17 -5.29 -18.75
N SER A 67 -0.59 -4.84 -17.75
CA SER A 67 -1.52 -3.72 -17.90
C SER A 67 -0.67 -2.47 -18.09
N LYS A 68 -0.63 -1.87 -19.29
CA LYS A 68 0.01 -0.57 -19.53
C LYS A 68 -0.53 0.44 -18.51
N LYS A 69 0.19 0.63 -17.39
CA LYS A 69 -0.21 1.53 -16.32
C LYS A 69 0.18 2.93 -16.78
N ASN A 70 -0.78 3.86 -16.80
CA ASN A 70 -0.51 5.25 -17.16
C ASN A 70 0.58 5.82 -16.22
N PRO A 71 1.75 6.25 -16.74
CA PRO A 71 2.87 6.72 -15.92
C PRO A 71 2.50 7.95 -15.07
N ILE A 72 1.62 8.81 -15.59
CA ILE A 72 1.09 9.99 -14.90
C ILE A 72 0.34 9.60 -13.62
N ARG A 73 -0.46 8.53 -13.65
CA ARG A 73 -1.22 8.07 -12.48
C ARG A 73 -0.29 7.50 -11.41
N GLN A 74 0.80 6.82 -11.79
CA GLN A 74 1.79 6.32 -10.84
C GLN A 74 2.52 7.46 -10.13
N ARG A 75 3.00 8.47 -10.86
CA ARG A 75 3.67 9.65 -10.27
C ARG A 75 2.77 10.35 -9.25
N SER A 76 1.47 10.49 -9.55
CA SER A 76 0.52 11.09 -8.61
C SER A 76 0.29 10.26 -7.35
N ALA A 77 0.36 8.92 -7.44
CA ALA A 77 0.22 8.03 -6.29
C ALA A 77 1.49 8.05 -5.43
N HIS A 78 2.68 8.04 -6.04
CA HIS A 78 3.94 8.18 -5.33
C HIS A 78 4.03 9.53 -4.60
N ALA A 79 3.68 10.64 -5.26
CA ALA A 79 3.66 11.96 -4.63
C ALA A 79 2.69 12.05 -3.43
N LYS A 80 1.54 11.36 -3.49
CA LYS A 80 0.61 11.27 -2.34
C LYS A 80 1.23 10.48 -1.19
N SER A 81 1.86 9.35 -1.49
CA SER A 81 2.53 8.50 -0.50
C SER A 81 3.68 9.24 0.19
N GLU A 82 4.51 9.96 -0.55
CA GLU A 82 5.60 10.77 0.01
C GLU A 82 5.08 11.89 0.91
N ASN A 83 4.02 12.59 0.47
CA ASN A 83 3.39 13.62 1.29
C ASN A 83 2.79 13.06 2.58
N GLU A 84 2.20 11.87 2.53
CA GLU A 84 1.64 11.19 3.70
C GLU A 84 2.75 10.75 4.68
N GLN A 85 3.83 10.18 4.15
CA GLN A 85 5.01 9.81 4.94
C GLN A 85 5.62 11.03 5.63
N ASN A 86 5.89 12.11 4.90
CA ASN A 86 6.44 13.35 5.45
C ASN A 86 5.54 13.96 6.55
N ARG A 87 4.21 13.85 6.41
CA ARG A 87 3.26 14.29 7.45
C ARG A 87 3.34 13.39 8.69
N SER A 88 3.42 12.08 8.49
CA SER A 88 3.55 11.12 9.60
C SER A 88 4.83 11.33 10.40
N GLU A 89 5.96 11.57 9.73
CA GLU A 89 7.25 11.84 10.36
C GLU A 89 7.23 13.13 11.19
N LYS A 90 6.64 14.21 10.66
CA LYS A 90 6.45 15.46 11.40
C LYS A 90 5.57 15.28 12.65
N ASN A 91 4.51 14.48 12.55
CA ASN A 91 3.64 14.21 13.68
C ASN A 91 4.36 13.41 14.77
N VAL A 92 5.20 12.44 14.39
CA VAL A 92 6.01 11.66 15.33
C VAL A 92 7.00 12.57 16.07
N LEU A 93 7.69 13.45 15.35
CA LEU A 93 8.62 14.41 15.96
C LEU A 93 7.90 15.35 16.93
N SER A 94 6.76 15.91 16.53
CA SER A 94 5.96 16.78 17.40
C SER A 94 5.49 16.07 18.67
N GLN A 95 5.08 14.79 18.58
CA GLN A 95 4.72 13.99 19.75
C GLN A 95 5.93 13.71 20.66
N GLN A 96 7.11 13.47 20.09
CA GLN A 96 8.33 13.29 20.87
C GLN A 96 8.71 14.55 21.64
N GLU A 97 8.66 15.72 20.99
CA GLU A 97 8.92 17.02 21.62
C GLU A 97 7.92 17.31 22.75
N GLU A 98 6.64 17.04 22.52
CA GLU A 98 5.59 17.22 23.54
C GLU A 98 5.81 16.29 24.74
N ASN A 99 6.13 15.02 24.48
CA ASN A 99 6.40 14.04 25.54
C ASN A 99 7.65 14.41 26.35
N GLU A 100 8.69 14.92 25.70
CA GLU A 100 9.89 15.40 26.39
C GLU A 100 9.57 16.61 27.29
N LEU A 101 8.77 17.56 26.80
CA LEU A 101 8.36 18.72 27.58
C LEU A 101 7.53 18.29 28.80
N ARG A 102 6.56 17.39 28.62
CA ARG A 102 5.76 16.81 29.71
C ARG A 102 6.65 16.14 30.76
N ARG A 103 7.63 15.35 30.32
CA ARG A 103 8.61 14.71 31.21
C ARG A 103 9.41 15.75 31.99
N ARG A 104 9.90 16.80 31.33
CA ARG A 104 10.68 17.87 31.95
C ARG A 104 9.88 18.63 33.01
N VAL A 105 8.63 18.98 32.72
CA VAL A 105 7.73 19.65 33.66
C VAL A 105 7.46 18.76 34.87
N TYR A 106 7.17 17.47 34.65
CA TYR A 106 6.95 16.50 35.73
C TYR A 106 8.18 16.40 36.64
N MET A 107 9.38 16.23 36.07
CA MET A 107 10.62 16.12 36.86
C MET A 107 10.87 17.36 37.71
N LYS A 108 10.70 18.57 37.14
CA LYS A 108 10.80 19.81 37.90
C LYS A 108 9.83 19.86 39.08
N ARG A 109 8.60 19.39 38.88
CA ARG A 109 7.59 19.34 39.94
C ARG A 109 7.96 18.34 41.04
N VAL A 110 8.48 17.18 40.67
CA VAL A 110 8.96 16.17 41.64
C VAL A 110 10.10 16.73 42.47
N GLU A 111 11.10 17.35 41.83
CA GLU A 111 12.22 17.98 42.53
C GLU A 111 11.77 19.06 43.52
N GLU A 112 10.80 19.91 43.13
CA GLU A 112 10.24 20.94 44.00
C GLU A 112 9.57 20.33 45.23
N ILE A 113 8.74 19.29 45.04
CA ILE A 113 8.09 18.56 46.13
C ILE A 113 9.12 17.95 47.08
N GLU A 114 10.20 17.38 46.55
CA GLU A 114 11.27 16.80 47.36
C GLU A 114 12.03 17.85 48.17
N ARG A 115 12.37 18.99 47.56
CA ARG A 115 13.00 20.11 48.26
C ARG A 115 12.10 20.62 49.39
N ASP A 116 10.80 20.73 49.16
CA ASP A 116 9.85 21.16 50.18
C ASP A 116 9.73 20.15 51.34
N ARG A 117 9.72 18.84 51.02
CA ARG A 117 9.76 17.78 52.05
C ARG A 117 11.04 17.87 52.88
N GLN A 118 12.19 18.08 52.25
CA GLN A 118 13.47 18.24 52.95
C GLN A 118 13.47 19.49 53.85
N ARG A 119 12.97 20.62 53.36
CA ARG A 119 12.85 21.87 54.13
C ARG A 119 11.96 21.69 55.36
N LYS A 120 10.78 21.08 55.19
CA LYS A 120 9.87 20.77 56.30
C LYS A 120 10.54 19.87 57.34
N ARG A 121 11.25 18.83 56.90
CA ARG A 121 11.99 17.94 57.80
C ARG A 121 13.07 18.66 58.60
N ILE A 122 13.85 19.52 57.94
CA ILE A 122 14.89 20.32 58.61
C ILE A 122 14.26 21.29 59.59
N GLN A 123 13.17 21.95 59.22
CA GLN A 123 12.47 22.88 60.10
C GLN A 123 11.93 22.18 61.35
N GLN A 124 11.31 21.00 61.18
CA GLN A 124 10.84 20.19 62.29
C GLN A 124 11.99 19.76 63.22
N LEU A 125 13.13 19.33 62.66
CA LEU A 125 14.29 19.00 63.49
C LEU A 125 14.87 20.19 64.26
N LYS A 126 14.75 21.42 63.72
CA LYS A 126 15.16 22.64 64.43
C LYS A 126 14.20 22.95 65.57
N THR A 127 12.89 22.91 65.33
CA THR A 127 11.88 23.14 66.37
C THR A 127 11.99 22.10 67.47
N ASP A 128 12.18 20.82 67.13
CA ASP A 128 12.34 19.74 68.11
C ASP A 128 13.60 19.94 68.96
N LYS A 129 14.70 20.41 68.36
CA LYS A 129 15.94 20.74 69.10
C LYS A 129 15.75 21.93 70.04
N GLU A 130 15.01 22.95 69.62
CA GLU A 130 14.70 24.12 70.46
C GLU A 130 13.85 23.71 71.66
N ILE A 131 12.78 22.95 71.42
CA ILE A 131 11.92 22.39 72.47
C ILE A 131 12.72 21.51 73.43
N ALA A 132 13.56 20.61 72.91
CA ALA A 132 14.39 19.74 73.74
C ALA A 132 15.36 20.55 74.62
N ARG A 133 15.96 21.62 74.09
CA ARG A 133 16.83 22.52 74.87
C ARG A 133 16.05 23.25 75.96
N GLU A 134 14.84 23.70 75.66
CA GLU A 134 13.97 24.39 76.62
C GLU A 134 13.52 23.44 77.75
N ILE A 135 13.11 22.21 77.41
CA ILE A 135 12.80 21.16 78.39
C ILE A 135 13.99 20.92 79.33
N VAL A 136 15.19 20.75 78.78
CA VAL A 136 16.40 20.55 79.59
C VAL A 136 16.70 21.76 80.47
N ARG A 137 16.49 22.99 79.97
CA ARG A 137 16.69 24.23 80.74
C ARG A 137 15.73 24.30 81.93
N VAL A 138 14.45 24.08 81.70
CA VAL A 138 13.40 24.04 82.73
C VAL A 138 13.68 22.93 83.75
N ALA A 139 14.01 21.73 83.30
CA ALA A 139 14.31 20.59 84.17
C ALA A 139 15.53 20.80 85.07
N ARG A 140 16.52 21.58 84.61
CA ARG A 140 17.71 21.96 85.40
C ARG A 140 17.47 23.13 86.36
N GLY A 141 16.26 23.67 86.43
CA GLY A 141 15.93 24.77 87.35
C GLY A 141 16.47 26.13 86.92
N TYR A 142 16.94 26.29 85.67
CA TYR A 142 17.27 27.60 85.10
C TYR A 142 15.97 28.29 84.66
N VAL A 143 15.14 28.67 85.64
CA VAL A 143 13.95 29.48 85.46
C VAL A 143 14.19 30.81 86.18
N TYR A 144 14.19 31.91 85.43
CA TYR A 144 13.98 33.25 85.97
C TYR A 144 12.52 33.61 85.80
#